data_AF-A0A6G3S8K4-F1
#
_entry.id   AF-A0A6G3S8K4-F1
#
_cell.length_a   1.000
_cell.length_b   1.000
_cell.length_c   1.000
_cell.angle_alpha   90.00
_cell.angle_beta   90.00
_cell.angle_gamma   90.00
#
_symmetry.space_group_name_H-M   'P 1'
#
loop_
_entity.id
_entity.type
_entity.pdbx_description
1 polymer ?
#
loop_
_entity_poly.entity_id
_entity_poly.type
_entity_poly.pdbx_seq_one_letter_code
_entity_poly.pdbx_strand_id
1 'polypeptide(L)'
;MATAPTPSAPSARRRMASWAALLVLAACMIYRIADSGEDTGTPPRPSAAQAPSSDSAPVREAASSVASLPESAPVRIKIPSISVDAPVQGLSRNEDGGLNAPPADDTNLAGWDAAGIPPGSTGTAVMAGHVDTRTGPAVFYGLGSLKKGATVTVSRQDGSTAQFT
;
A
#
# COMPACT_ATOMS: atom_id res chain seq x y z
N MET A 1 43.53 -1.70 -72.79
CA MET A 1 42.05 -1.77 -72.71
C MET A 1 41.70 -2.65 -71.52
N ALA A 2 41.21 -2.06 -70.43
CA ALA A 2 40.91 -2.76 -69.18
C ALA A 2 39.40 -3.01 -69.08
N THR A 3 39.01 -4.26 -68.89
CA THR A 3 37.62 -4.70 -68.67
C THR A 3 37.26 -4.52 -67.20
N ALA A 4 36.14 -3.84 -66.92
CA ALA A 4 35.63 -3.60 -65.57
C ALA A 4 34.92 -4.83 -64.97
N PRO A 5 34.92 -5.01 -63.63
CA PRO A 5 34.24 -6.13 -62.97
C PRO A 5 32.74 -5.85 -62.72
N THR A 6 31.93 -6.90 -62.81
CA THR A 6 30.50 -6.94 -62.47
C THR A 6 30.27 -6.86 -60.95
N PRO A 7 29.32 -6.06 -60.43
CA PRO A 7 28.97 -6.07 -59.01
C PRO A 7 28.00 -7.23 -58.67
N SER A 8 28.34 -7.97 -57.60
CA SER A 8 27.49 -9.01 -56.98
C SER A 8 26.36 -8.39 -56.14
N ALA A 9 25.12 -8.83 -56.36
CA ALA A 9 23.96 -8.39 -55.57
C ALA A 9 23.92 -9.07 -54.17
N PRO A 10 23.71 -8.34 -53.07
CA PRO A 10 23.57 -8.94 -51.75
C PRO A 10 22.18 -9.58 -51.54
N SER A 11 22.21 -10.80 -50.97
CA SER A 11 21.10 -11.74 -50.78
C SER A 11 19.95 -11.26 -49.89
N ALA A 12 18.70 -11.52 -50.33
CA ALA A 12 17.42 -11.18 -49.69
C ALA A 12 17.21 -11.67 -48.23
N ARG A 13 18.02 -12.65 -47.76
CA ARG A 13 17.92 -13.24 -46.42
C ARG A 13 18.14 -12.24 -45.27
N ARG A 14 18.94 -11.19 -45.48
CA ARG A 14 19.19 -10.15 -44.46
C ARG A 14 17.98 -9.26 -44.21
N ARG A 15 17.10 -9.07 -45.19
CA ARG A 15 15.92 -8.21 -45.06
C ARG A 15 14.82 -8.87 -44.23
N MET A 16 14.64 -10.19 -44.36
CA MET A 16 13.62 -10.95 -43.61
C MET A 16 13.92 -11.05 -42.12
N ALA A 17 15.20 -11.21 -41.74
CA ALA A 17 15.60 -11.28 -40.33
C ALA A 17 15.37 -9.95 -39.58
N SER A 18 15.52 -8.81 -40.26
CA SER A 18 15.27 -7.48 -39.68
C SER A 18 13.79 -7.25 -39.35
N TRP A 19 12.87 -7.79 -40.15
CA TRP A 19 11.44 -7.63 -39.92
C TRP A 19 10.93 -8.50 -38.77
N ALA A 20 11.46 -9.72 -38.65
CA ALA A 20 11.16 -10.60 -37.51
C ALA A 20 11.63 -10.01 -36.17
N ALA A 21 12.84 -9.44 -36.13
CA ALA A 21 13.35 -8.77 -34.93
C ALA A 21 12.53 -7.52 -34.56
N LEU A 22 12.07 -6.75 -35.55
CA LEU A 22 11.22 -5.58 -35.32
C LEU A 22 9.86 -5.98 -34.72
N LEU A 23 9.26 -7.07 -35.21
CA LEU A 23 7.99 -7.59 -34.69
C LEU A 23 8.14 -8.11 -33.26
N VAL A 24 9.24 -8.78 -32.92
CA VAL A 24 9.51 -9.26 -31.56
C VAL A 24 9.72 -8.10 -30.59
N LEU A 25 10.47 -7.05 -31.00
CA LEU A 25 10.65 -5.84 -30.20
C LEU A 25 9.34 -5.09 -30.00
N ALA A 26 8.53 -4.94 -31.05
CA ALA A 26 7.20 -4.32 -30.95
C ALA A 26 6.28 -5.12 -30.03
N ALA A 27 6.27 -6.46 -30.13
CA ALA A 27 5.49 -7.32 -29.25
C ALA A 27 5.97 -7.25 -27.79
N CYS A 28 7.28 -7.21 -27.54
CA CYS A 28 7.83 -7.00 -26.19
C CYS A 28 7.45 -5.61 -25.65
N MET A 29 7.47 -4.58 -26.48
CA MET A 29 7.09 -3.23 -26.06
C MET A 29 5.59 -3.15 -25.74
N ILE A 30 4.73 -3.73 -26.59
CA ILE A 30 3.28 -3.83 -26.34
C ILE A 30 3.00 -4.65 -25.08
N TYR A 31 3.71 -5.76 -24.87
CA TYR A 31 3.58 -6.56 -23.65
C TYR A 31 3.99 -5.77 -22.40
N ARG A 32 5.08 -4.98 -22.46
CA ARG A 32 5.50 -4.10 -21.36
C ARG A 32 4.51 -2.98 -21.08
N ILE A 33 3.87 -2.42 -22.12
CA ILE A 33 2.84 -1.38 -21.99
C ILE A 33 1.54 -1.99 -21.43
N ALA A 34 1.16 -3.19 -21.87
CA ALA A 34 -0.04 -3.88 -21.39
C ALA A 34 0.10 -4.43 -19.96
N ASP A 35 1.32 -4.79 -19.54
CA ASP A 35 1.65 -5.18 -18.16
C ASP A 35 1.68 -3.97 -17.21
N SER A 36 1.84 -2.74 -17.74
CA SER A 36 1.74 -1.48 -16.99
C SER A 36 0.28 -1.09 -16.70
N GLY A 37 -0.61 -2.07 -16.56
CA GLY A 37 -2.04 -1.87 -16.32
C GLY A 37 -2.31 -1.13 -15.01
N GLU A 38 -3.03 -0.02 -15.13
CA GLU A 38 -3.92 0.54 -14.11
C GLU A 38 -3.31 1.28 -12.90
N ASP A 39 -2.22 2.04 -13.08
CA ASP A 39 -1.92 3.16 -12.16
C ASP A 39 -2.80 4.38 -12.50
N THR A 40 -4.12 4.25 -12.39
CA THR A 40 -4.95 5.44 -12.15
C THR A 40 -4.55 5.95 -10.77
N GLY A 41 -3.90 7.11 -10.67
CA GLY A 41 -3.30 7.67 -9.44
C GLY A 41 -4.24 7.90 -8.25
N THR A 42 -5.45 7.33 -8.27
CA THR A 42 -6.40 7.26 -7.17
C THR A 42 -6.12 6.06 -6.26
N PRO A 43 -6.24 6.22 -4.93
CA PRO A 43 -6.05 5.14 -3.99
C PRO A 43 -7.04 3.98 -4.23
N PRO A 44 -6.62 2.73 -3.97
CA PRO A 44 -7.49 1.56 -4.10
C PRO A 44 -8.73 1.70 -3.22
N ARG A 45 -9.85 1.13 -3.68
CA ARG A 45 -11.10 1.07 -2.90
C ARG A 45 -11.41 -0.37 -2.50
N PRO A 46 -11.91 -0.61 -1.27
CA PRO A 46 -12.30 -1.94 -0.86
C PRO A 46 -13.47 -2.45 -1.71
N SER A 47 -13.43 -3.73 -2.05
CA SER A 47 -14.56 -4.41 -2.69
C SER A 47 -15.73 -4.54 -1.72
N ALA A 48 -16.97 -4.52 -2.22
CA ALA A 48 -18.17 -4.78 -1.42
C ALA A 48 -18.12 -6.12 -0.66
N ALA A 49 -17.41 -7.12 -1.19
CA ALA A 49 -17.21 -8.40 -0.50
C ALA A 49 -16.41 -8.29 0.82
N GLN A 50 -15.72 -7.16 1.05
CA GLN A 50 -14.98 -6.89 2.29
C GLN A 50 -15.82 -6.10 3.31
N ALA A 51 -17.05 -5.69 2.97
CA ALA A 51 -17.91 -4.98 3.89
C ALA A 51 -18.33 -5.87 5.08
N PRO A 52 -18.57 -5.29 6.27
CA PRO A 52 -19.17 -6.03 7.38
C PRO A 52 -20.55 -6.58 6.98
N SER A 53 -20.81 -7.86 7.24
CA SER A 53 -22.11 -8.46 7.00
C SER A 53 -23.12 -7.96 8.04
N SER A 54 -24.29 -7.49 7.61
CA SER A 54 -25.36 -7.00 8.51
C SER A 54 -25.92 -8.08 9.45
N ASP A 55 -25.65 -9.36 9.17
CA ASP A 55 -26.09 -10.52 9.97
C ASP A 55 -25.06 -10.94 11.03
N SER A 56 -23.93 -10.22 11.14
CA SER A 56 -23.00 -10.40 12.25
C SER A 56 -23.58 -9.73 13.49
N ALA A 57 -24.29 -10.50 14.33
CA ALA A 57 -24.51 -10.14 15.73
C ALA A 57 -23.18 -9.64 16.33
N PRO A 58 -23.19 -8.66 17.27
CA PRO A 58 -21.96 -8.14 17.83
C PRO A 58 -21.11 -9.31 18.31
N VAL A 59 -19.88 -9.40 17.81
CA VAL A 59 -18.89 -10.43 18.15
C VAL A 59 -18.49 -10.22 19.62
N ARG A 60 -19.42 -10.47 20.54
CA ARG A 60 -19.17 -10.56 21.98
C ARG A 60 -18.72 -11.97 22.35
N GLU A 61 -18.99 -12.95 21.49
CA GLU A 61 -18.86 -14.37 21.83
C GLU A 61 -17.59 -15.02 21.25
N ALA A 62 -16.94 -14.42 20.25
CA ALA A 62 -15.64 -14.90 19.73
C ALA A 62 -14.42 -14.11 20.25
N ALA A 63 -14.62 -13.13 21.14
CA ALA A 63 -13.54 -12.51 21.90
C ALA A 63 -13.08 -13.48 23.02
N SER A 64 -12.60 -14.65 22.63
CA SER A 64 -11.90 -15.56 23.54
C SER A 64 -10.62 -14.85 24.01
N SER A 65 -10.70 -14.25 25.21
CA SER A 65 -9.60 -14.07 26.16
C SER A 65 -8.27 -13.50 25.65
N VAL A 66 -8.25 -12.60 24.66
CA VAL A 66 -7.04 -11.82 24.42
C VAL A 66 -6.91 -10.85 25.59
N ALA A 67 -5.97 -11.14 26.49
CA ALA A 67 -5.67 -10.29 27.62
C ALA A 67 -5.32 -8.89 27.09
N SER A 68 -6.02 -7.87 27.58
CA SER A 68 -5.66 -6.50 27.25
C SER A 68 -4.28 -6.20 27.81
N LEU A 69 -3.51 -5.46 27.03
CA LEU A 69 -2.18 -5.04 27.44
C LEU A 69 -2.27 -3.73 28.23
N PRO A 70 -1.32 -3.46 29.14
CA PRO A 70 -1.23 -2.18 29.84
C PRO A 70 -1.18 -0.99 28.89
N GLU A 71 -1.55 0.18 29.39
CA GLU A 71 -1.48 1.42 28.62
C GLU A 71 -0.02 1.73 28.26
N SER A 72 0.25 1.88 26.97
CA SER A 72 1.56 2.28 26.46
C SER A 72 1.43 2.94 25.10
N ALA A 73 2.17 4.02 24.90
CA ALA A 73 2.14 4.78 23.66
C ALA A 73 2.63 3.92 22.48
N PRO A 74 1.96 3.96 21.32
CA PRO A 74 2.44 3.32 20.12
C PRO A 74 3.64 4.07 19.54
N VAL A 75 4.60 3.35 18.99
CA VAL A 75 5.81 3.93 18.37
C VAL A 75 5.96 3.58 16.90
N ARG A 76 5.36 2.48 16.45
CA ARG A 76 5.43 2.02 15.06
C ARG A 76 4.23 1.15 14.69
N ILE A 77 3.71 1.33 13.49
CA ILE A 77 2.65 0.50 12.90
C ILE A 77 3.19 -0.26 11.70
N LYS A 78 2.80 -1.53 11.56
CA LYS A 78 3.12 -2.37 10.41
C LYS A 78 1.89 -3.08 9.88
N ILE A 79 1.73 -3.04 8.55
CA ILE A 79 0.70 -3.77 7.81
C ILE A 79 1.39 -4.41 6.59
N PRO A 80 1.97 -5.62 6.75
CA PRO A 80 2.84 -6.22 5.74
C PRO A 80 2.16 -6.44 4.38
N SER A 81 0.86 -6.74 4.37
CA SER A 81 0.08 -7.00 3.15
C SER A 81 -0.05 -5.79 2.22
N ILE A 82 0.17 -4.58 2.74
CA ILE A 82 0.16 -3.33 1.98
C ILE A 82 1.47 -2.55 2.13
N SER A 83 2.55 -3.24 2.55
CA SER A 83 3.90 -2.68 2.71
C SER A 83 3.99 -1.45 3.62
N VAL A 84 3.11 -1.34 4.62
CA VAL A 84 3.18 -0.25 5.61
C VAL A 84 4.16 -0.63 6.71
N ASP A 85 5.15 0.24 6.93
CA ASP A 85 6.04 0.22 8.10
C ASP A 85 6.42 1.65 8.48
N ALA A 86 5.67 2.23 9.42
CA ALA A 86 5.68 3.67 9.68
C ALA A 86 5.86 4.00 11.17
N PRO A 87 6.67 5.03 11.52
CA PRO A 87 6.63 5.62 12.85
C PRO A 87 5.23 6.12 13.21
N VAL A 88 4.92 6.11 14.50
CA VAL A 88 3.66 6.63 15.04
C VAL A 88 3.96 7.80 15.97
N GLN A 89 3.24 8.90 15.79
CA GLN A 89 3.25 10.03 16.71
C GLN A 89 1.91 10.20 17.46
N GLY A 90 1.93 10.86 18.62
CA GLY A 90 0.71 11.29 19.28
C GLY A 90 0.08 12.48 18.54
N LEU A 91 -1.20 12.37 18.22
CA LEU A 91 -2.01 13.42 17.63
C LEU A 91 -2.88 14.06 18.70
N SER A 92 -2.99 15.38 18.63
CA SER A 92 -3.92 16.15 19.46
C SER A 92 -5.28 16.28 18.78
N ARG A 93 -6.27 16.65 19.59
CA ARG A 93 -7.60 17.00 19.13
C ARG A 93 -7.76 18.52 19.07
N ASN A 94 -8.53 19.02 18.11
CA ASN A 94 -8.95 20.42 18.09
C ASN A 94 -10.10 20.68 19.09
N GLU A 95 -10.49 21.94 19.28
CA GLU A 95 -11.52 22.34 20.24
C GLU A 95 -12.89 21.70 19.96
N ASP A 96 -13.19 21.41 18.69
CA ASP A 96 -14.43 20.76 18.25
C ASP A 96 -14.43 19.24 18.44
N GLY A 97 -13.35 18.66 18.97
CA GLY A 97 -13.23 17.20 19.11
C GLY A 97 -12.90 16.49 17.78
N GLY A 98 -12.36 17.18 16.79
CA GLY A 98 -11.74 16.59 15.60
C GLY A 98 -10.29 16.21 15.83
N LEU A 99 -9.85 15.05 15.34
CA LEU A 99 -8.45 14.63 15.44
C LEU A 99 -7.60 15.40 14.43
N ASN A 100 -6.51 16.02 14.88
CA ASN A 100 -5.58 16.69 13.98
C ASN A 100 -4.81 15.66 13.15
N ALA A 101 -4.73 15.88 11.85
CA ALA A 101 -3.95 15.01 10.96
C ALA A 101 -2.44 15.13 11.27
N PRO A 102 -1.64 14.08 11.01
CA PRO A 102 -0.19 14.20 11.03
C PRO A 102 0.30 15.22 9.97
N PRO A 103 1.52 15.76 10.12
CA PRO A 103 2.14 16.63 9.13
C PRO A 103 2.06 16.04 7.71
N ALA A 104 1.66 16.85 6.73
CA ALA A 104 1.46 16.41 5.35
C ALA A 104 2.76 16.33 4.51
N ASP A 105 3.85 16.85 5.06
CA ASP A 105 5.20 16.80 4.50
C ASP A 105 5.92 15.47 4.79
N ASP A 106 5.46 14.70 5.79
CA ASP A 106 5.96 13.35 6.06
C ASP A 106 5.02 12.28 5.48
N THR A 107 5.44 11.71 4.35
CA THR A 107 4.65 10.70 3.64
C THR A 107 4.63 9.35 4.35
N ASN A 108 5.51 9.08 5.32
CA ASN A 108 5.57 7.79 6.03
C ASN A 108 5.26 7.93 7.53
N LEU A 109 4.42 8.89 7.91
CA LEU A 109 4.06 9.14 9.30
C LEU A 109 2.61 8.78 9.59
N ALA A 110 2.42 7.85 10.52
CA ALA A 110 1.14 7.61 11.14
C ALA A 110 1.02 8.42 12.44
N GLY A 111 -0.20 8.68 12.85
CA GLY A 111 -0.51 9.29 14.13
C GLY A 111 -1.59 8.52 14.87
N TRP A 112 -1.58 8.64 16.18
CA TRP A 112 -2.53 8.00 17.10
C TRP A 112 -3.21 9.06 17.95
N ASP A 113 -4.51 8.92 18.21
CA ASP A 113 -5.24 9.83 19.11
C ASP A 113 -4.69 9.73 20.54
N ALA A 114 -3.87 10.72 20.92
CA ALA A 114 -3.16 10.70 22.20
C ALA A 114 -4.06 10.94 23.42
N ALA A 115 -5.28 11.44 23.21
CA ALA A 115 -6.30 11.55 24.24
C ALA A 115 -7.18 10.29 24.35
N GLY A 116 -6.99 9.32 23.44
CA GLY A 116 -7.77 8.09 23.34
C GLY A 116 -7.11 6.88 23.99
N ILE A 117 -7.62 5.69 23.62
CA ILE A 117 -7.13 4.42 24.15
C ILE A 117 -5.88 3.98 23.35
N PRO A 118 -4.78 3.57 24.01
CA PRO A 118 -3.62 3.07 23.32
C PRO A 118 -3.91 1.71 22.64
N PRO A 119 -3.31 1.45 21.45
CA PRO A 119 -3.63 0.27 20.65
C PRO A 119 -3.39 -1.03 21.38
N GLY A 120 -4.45 -1.79 21.68
CA GLY A 120 -4.46 -3.11 22.32
C GLY A 120 -4.58 -3.07 23.86
N SER A 121 -4.85 -1.90 24.43
CA SER A 121 -5.55 -1.81 25.71
C SER A 121 -7.06 -1.99 25.48
N THR A 122 -7.83 -2.14 26.56
CA THR A 122 -9.29 -2.34 26.46
C THR A 122 -9.96 -1.10 25.89
N GLY A 123 -10.55 -1.21 24.69
CA GLY A 123 -11.29 -0.13 24.04
C GLY A 123 -10.91 0.04 22.57
N THR A 124 -11.39 1.12 21.95
CA THR A 124 -11.10 1.45 20.56
C THR A 124 -9.91 2.41 20.49
N ALA A 125 -8.85 1.99 19.81
CA ALA A 125 -7.74 2.86 19.46
C ALA A 125 -7.94 3.44 18.06
N VAL A 126 -7.63 4.73 17.88
CA VAL A 126 -7.78 5.43 16.61
C VAL A 126 -6.40 5.83 16.09
N MET A 127 -6.11 5.46 14.84
CA MET A 127 -4.92 5.91 14.11
C MET A 127 -5.33 6.65 12.84
N ALA A 128 -4.55 7.65 12.47
CA ALA A 128 -4.72 8.47 11.29
C ALA A 128 -3.40 8.63 10.54
N GLY A 129 -3.48 8.88 9.24
CA GLY A 129 -2.33 9.02 8.36
C GLY A 129 -2.79 9.49 6.99
N HIS A 130 -1.90 10.10 6.23
CA HIS A 130 -2.23 10.56 4.89
C HIS A 130 -2.39 9.38 3.93
N VAL A 131 -3.35 9.49 3.01
CA VAL A 131 -3.53 8.55 1.90
C VAL A 131 -2.58 8.92 0.78
N ASP A 132 -2.56 10.19 0.40
CA ASP A 132 -1.67 10.78 -0.59
C ASP A 132 -1.25 12.19 -0.18
N THR A 133 -0.20 12.67 -0.84
CA THR A 133 0.34 14.02 -0.69
C THR A 133 0.57 14.61 -2.06
N ARG A 134 0.93 15.89 -2.12
CA ARG A 134 1.29 16.56 -3.39
C ARG A 134 2.48 15.91 -4.09
N THR A 135 3.29 15.12 -3.38
CA THR A 135 4.46 14.42 -3.89
C THR A 135 4.21 12.95 -4.25
N GLY A 136 3.02 12.40 -3.95
CA GLY A 136 2.66 11.02 -4.27
C GLY A 136 1.97 10.27 -3.12
N PRO A 137 1.88 8.94 -3.23
CA PRO A 137 1.33 8.05 -2.20
C PRO A 137 1.95 8.28 -0.81
N ALA A 138 1.14 8.13 0.24
CA ALA A 138 1.58 8.23 1.64
C ALA A 138 1.29 6.94 2.43
N VAL A 139 1.53 6.99 3.74
CA VAL A 139 1.53 5.84 4.67
C VAL A 139 0.31 4.94 4.53
N PHE A 140 -0.87 5.50 4.23
CA PHE A 140 -2.11 4.76 4.16
C PHE A 140 -2.72 4.70 2.75
N TYR A 141 -1.94 4.98 1.71
CA TYR A 141 -2.38 4.87 0.32
C TYR A 141 -3.05 3.53 0.03
N GLY A 142 -2.41 2.44 0.45
CA GLY A 142 -2.85 1.08 0.19
C GLY A 142 -4.03 0.58 1.03
N LEU A 143 -4.58 1.37 1.97
CA LEU A 143 -5.59 0.87 2.92
C LEU A 143 -6.82 0.25 2.25
N GLY A 144 -7.29 0.81 1.13
CA GLY A 144 -8.46 0.26 0.44
C GLY A 144 -8.20 -1.07 -0.27
N SER A 145 -6.94 -1.50 -0.41
CA SER A 145 -6.61 -2.84 -0.91
C SER A 145 -6.57 -3.91 0.19
N LEU A 146 -6.62 -3.49 1.46
CA LEU A 146 -6.53 -4.38 2.61
C LEU A 146 -7.71 -5.37 2.64
N LYS A 147 -7.41 -6.61 3.02
CA LYS A 147 -8.39 -7.69 3.12
C LYS A 147 -8.76 -7.95 4.57
N LYS A 148 -9.98 -8.42 4.82
CA LYS A 148 -10.39 -8.94 6.13
C LYS A 148 -9.45 -10.06 6.56
N GLY A 149 -9.04 -10.08 7.84
CA GLY A 149 -8.05 -11.02 8.35
C GLY A 149 -6.61 -10.54 8.18
N ALA A 150 -6.37 -9.41 7.52
CA ALA A 150 -5.02 -8.89 7.34
C ALA A 150 -4.43 -8.43 8.68
N THR A 151 -3.20 -8.89 8.94
CA THR A 151 -2.52 -8.57 10.18
C THR A 151 -2.07 -7.11 10.24
N VAL A 152 -2.47 -6.42 11.30
CA VAL A 152 -1.95 -5.12 11.70
C VAL A 152 -1.21 -5.30 13.00
N THR A 153 0.04 -4.85 13.07
CA THR A 153 0.83 -4.87 14.31
C THR A 153 1.24 -3.47 14.71
N VAL A 154 1.18 -3.20 16.01
CA VAL A 154 1.55 -1.92 16.60
C VAL A 154 2.56 -2.17 17.70
N SER A 155 3.80 -1.77 17.48
CA SER A 155 4.85 -1.79 18.49
C SER A 155 4.66 -0.60 19.43
N ARG A 156 4.88 -0.84 20.72
CA ARG A 156 4.66 0.14 21.79
C ARG A 156 5.96 0.47 22.52
N GLN A 157 5.92 1.56 23.28
CA GLN A 157 7.07 2.07 24.03
C GLN A 157 7.53 1.12 25.15
N ASP A 158 6.62 0.34 25.72
CA ASP A 158 6.92 -0.67 26.75
C ASP A 158 7.57 -1.96 26.18
N GLY A 159 7.82 -2.01 24.86
CA GLY A 159 8.37 -3.17 24.17
C GLY A 159 7.34 -4.24 23.81
N SER A 160 6.08 -4.09 24.24
CA SER A 160 4.99 -4.97 23.83
C SER A 160 4.54 -4.66 22.39
N THR A 161 3.81 -5.59 21.78
CA THR A 161 3.23 -5.43 20.45
C THR A 161 1.76 -5.83 20.49
N ALA A 162 0.89 -4.93 20.05
CA ALA A 162 -0.51 -5.23 19.80
C ALA A 162 -0.67 -5.83 18.39
N GLN A 163 -1.48 -6.86 18.25
CA GLN A 163 -1.78 -7.49 16.97
C GLN A 163 -3.29 -7.54 16.74
N PHE A 164 -3.70 -7.22 15.51
CA PHE A 164 -5.10 -7.23 15.05
C PHE A 164 -5.19 -7.98 13.71
N THR A 165 -6.35 -8.58 13.41
CA THR A 165 -6.65 -9.34 12.18
C THR A 165 -8.11 -9.19 11.79
#